data_AF-A0A382YT80-F1
#
_entry.id   AF-A0A382YT80-F1
#
_cell.length_a   1.000
_cell.length_b   1.000
_cell.length_c   1.000
_cell.angle_alpha   90.00
_cell.angle_beta   90.00
_cell.angle_gamma   90.00
#
_symmetry.space_group_name_H-M   'P 1'
#
loop_
_entity.id
_entity.type
_entity.pdbx_description
1 polymer ?
#
loop_
_entity_poly.entity_id
_entity_poly.type
_entity_poly.pdbx_seq_one_letter_code
_entity_poly.pdbx_strand_id
1 'polypeptide(L)' 'IQSAADPEKRKIELVDEYTERFANPYIAAERGYIDDVINPEDTRRKVIAGFTALQTKRDELPQRKHGVIPL' A
#
# COMPACT_ATOMS: atom_id res chain seq x y z
N ILE A 1 23.94 16.30 -0.36
CA ILE A 1 23.23 17.28 0.51
C ILE A 1 24.24 18.19 1.20
N GLN A 2 25.23 17.66 1.93
CA GLN A 2 26.22 18.47 2.66
C GLN A 2 27.13 19.35 1.78
N SER A 3 27.31 19.01 0.50
CA SER A 3 28.07 19.80 -0.49
C SER A 3 27.22 20.82 -1.27
N ALA A 4 25.93 20.95 -0.97
CA ALA A 4 25.06 21.93 -1.61
C ALA A 4 25.23 23.32 -0.99
N ALA A 5 25.00 24.37 -1.77
CA ALA A 5 25.09 25.76 -1.30
C ALA A 5 24.09 26.06 -0.17
N ASP A 6 22.92 25.40 -0.19
CA ASP A 6 21.94 25.37 0.89
C ASP A 6 21.49 23.92 1.13
N PRO A 7 22.10 23.21 2.08
CA PRO A 7 21.80 21.82 2.37
C PRO A 7 20.35 21.57 2.83
N GLU A 8 19.74 22.50 3.57
CA GLU A 8 18.39 22.33 4.10
C GLU A 8 17.34 22.51 3.01
N LYS A 9 17.49 23.54 2.17
CA LYS A 9 16.62 23.71 1.00
C LYS A 9 16.74 22.50 0.06
N ARG A 10 17.97 22.03 -0.19
CA ARG A 10 18.18 20.86 -1.06
C ARG A 10 17.56 19.58 -0.49
N LYS A 11 17.52 19.44 0.83
CA LYS A 11 16.87 18.31 1.50
C LYS A 11 15.36 18.34 1.31
N ILE A 12 14.73 19.51 1.48
CA ILE A 12 13.28 19.68 1.27
C ILE A 12 12.92 19.33 -0.18
N GLU A 13 13.63 19.89 -1.17
CA GLU A 13 13.42 19.58 -2.59
C GLU A 13 13.48 18.08 -2.89
N LEU A 14 14.46 17.37 -2.32
CA LEU A 14 14.62 15.92 -2.54
C LEU A 14 13.52 15.10 -1.86
N VAL A 15 13.03 15.54 -0.70
CA VAL A 15 11.91 14.89 0.00
C VAL A 15 10.63 15.06 -0.79
N ASP A 16 10.37 16.25 -1.32
CA ASP A 16 9.20 16.53 -2.13
C ASP A 16 9.27 15.72 -3.44
N GLU A 17 10.42 15.73 -4.12
CA GLU A 17 10.62 14.95 -5.34
C GLU A 17 10.42 13.45 -5.08
N TYR A 18 10.96 12.93 -3.98
CA TYR A 18 10.76 11.52 -3.62
C TYR A 18 9.29 11.22 -3.32
N THR A 19 8.61 12.12 -2.62
CA THR A 19 7.20 11.94 -2.25
C THR A 19 6.32 11.91 -3.49
N GLU A 20 6.50 12.85 -4.42
CA GLU A 20 5.78 12.89 -5.68
C GLU A 20 6.07 11.65 -6.54
N ARG A 21 7.34 11.23 -6.61
CA ARG A 21 7.77 10.15 -7.50
C ARG A 21 7.53 8.76 -6.96
N PHE A 22 7.49 8.57 -5.64
CA PHE A 22 7.48 7.24 -5.03
C PHE A 22 6.41 7.04 -3.94
N ALA A 23 6.10 8.07 -3.15
CA ALA A 23 5.15 7.96 -2.05
C ALA A 23 3.70 8.30 -2.46
N ASN A 24 3.38 8.15 -3.75
CA ASN A 24 2.03 8.25 -4.27
C ASN A 24 1.38 6.85 -4.37
N PRO A 25 0.04 6.74 -4.29
CA PRO A 25 -0.63 5.45 -4.32
C PRO A 25 -0.62 4.78 -5.70
N TYR A 26 -0.36 5.53 -6.78
CA TYR A 26 -0.48 5.03 -8.15
C TYR A 26 0.61 4.02 -8.51
N ILE A 27 1.82 4.15 -7.96
CA ILE A 27 2.88 3.15 -8.18
C ILE A 27 2.50 1.79 -7.58
N ALA A 28 1.85 1.80 -6.42
CA ALA A 28 1.37 0.57 -5.80
C ALA A 28 0.26 -0.09 -6.66
N ALA A 29 -0.60 0.73 -7.28
CA ALA A 29 -1.64 0.26 -8.20
C ALA A 29 -1.05 -0.30 -9.50
N GLU A 30 -0.07 0.38 -10.10
CA GLU A 30 0.63 -0.11 -11.31
C GLU A 30 1.31 -1.47 -11.10
N ARG A 31 1.80 -1.73 -9.89
CA ARG A 31 2.42 -3.01 -9.51
C ARG A 31 1.42 -4.08 -9.08
N GLY A 32 0.13 -3.75 -8.97
CA GLY A 32 -0.91 -4.65 -8.50
C GLY A 32 -0.80 -5.03 -7.02
N TYR A 33 -0.12 -4.21 -6.20
CA TYR A 33 -0.11 -4.41 -4.74
C TYR A 33 -1.44 -3.99 -4.11
N ILE A 34 -2.07 -2.99 -4.72
CA ILE A 34 -3.44 -2.57 -4.40
C ILE A 34 -4.30 -2.73 -5.65
N ASP A 35 -5.58 -3.06 -5.45
CA ASP A 35 -6.51 -3.28 -6.56
C ASP A 35 -6.96 -1.96 -7.22
N ASP A 36 -7.13 -0.88 -6.45
CA ASP A 36 -7.70 0.38 -6.93
C ASP A 36 -7.33 1.58 -6.03
N VAL A 37 -7.28 2.78 -6.61
CA VAL A 37 -7.19 4.07 -5.90
C VAL A 37 -8.56 4.74 -5.99
N ILE A 38 -9.24 4.85 -4.85
CA ILE A 38 -10.66 5.23 -4.80
C ILE A 38 -10.85 6.58 -4.14
N ASN A 39 -11.98 7.23 -4.44
CA ASN A 39 -12.42 8.38 -3.66
C ASN A 39 -12.78 7.95 -2.22
N PRO A 40 -12.44 8.72 -1.18
CA PRO A 40 -12.68 8.32 0.21
C PRO A 40 -14.14 7.97 0.52
N GLU A 41 -15.10 8.67 -0.08
CA GLU A 41 -16.54 8.42 0.10
C GLU A 41 -17.01 7.07 -0.46
N ASP A 42 -16.27 6.49 -1.41
CA ASP A 42 -16.58 5.20 -2.02
C ASP A 42 -16.16 4.00 -1.19
N THR A 43 -15.39 4.22 -0.12
CA THR A 43 -14.80 3.17 0.74
C THR A 43 -15.85 2.15 1.18
N ARG A 44 -17.00 2.61 1.71
CA ARG A 44 -18.06 1.71 2.18
C ARG A 44 -18.59 0.80 1.06
N ARG A 45 -18.80 1.36 -0.13
CA ARG A 45 -19.30 0.62 -1.29
C ARG A 45 -18.31 -0.44 -1.74
N LYS A 46 -17.02 -0.09 -1.84
CA LYS A 46 -15.95 -1.02 -2.23
C LYS A 46 -15.75 -2.15 -1.22
N VAL A 47 -15.77 -1.84 0.07
CA VAL A 47 -15.66 -2.84 1.15
C VAL A 47 -16.83 -3.84 1.10
N ILE A 48 -18.07 -3.37 0.94
CA ILE A 48 -19.23 -4.26 0.81
C ILE A 48 -19.08 -5.19 -0.40
N ALA A 49 -18.69 -4.65 -1.56
CA ALA A 49 -18.48 -5.45 -2.76
C ALA A 49 -17.39 -6.52 -2.55
N GLY A 50 -16.29 -6.17 -1.87
CA GLY A 50 -15.23 -7.10 -1.51
C GLY A 50 -15.73 -8.24 -0.63
N PHE A 51 -16.52 -7.94 0.42
CA PHE A 51 -17.11 -8.98 1.26
C PHE A 51 -18.12 -9.86 0.51
N THR A 52 -18.92 -9.29 -0.39
CA THR A 52 -19.82 -10.07 -1.23
C THR A 52 -19.05 -11.04 -2.12
N ALA A 53 -17.97 -10.59 -2.77
CA ALA A 53 -17.13 -11.44 -3.61
C ALA A 53 -16.44 -12.56 -2.81
N LEU A 54 -16.04 -12.28 -1.57
CA LEU A 54 -15.34 -13.22 -0.69
C LEU A 54 -16.29 -14.15 0.09
N GLN A 55 -17.61 -14.00 -0.03
CA GLN A 55 -18.60 -14.69 0.80
C GLN A 55 -18.46 -16.22 0.77
N THR A 56 -18.09 -16.78 -0.39
CA THR A 56 -17.95 -18.23 -0.59
C THR A 56 -16.49 -18.68 -0.65
N LYS A 57 -15.52 -17.80 -0.33
CA LYS A 57 -14.10 -18.15 -0.36
C LYS A 57 -13.82 -19.31 0.61
N ARG A 58 -13.12 -20.32 0.11
CA ARG A 58 -12.57 -21.46 0.86
C ARG A 58 -11.11 -21.60 0.46
N ASP A 59 -10.25 -21.82 1.44
CA ASP A 59 -8.81 -21.96 1.25
C ASP A 59 -8.34 -23.20 2.00
N GLU A 60 -7.39 -23.92 1.41
CA GLU A 60 -6.86 -25.16 1.96
C GLU A 60 -5.49 -24.91 2.58
N LEU A 61 -5.34 -25.27 3.84
CA LEU A 61 -4.10 -25.11 4.58
C LEU A 61 -3.37 -26.47 4.67
N PRO A 62 -2.02 -26.48 4.72
CA PRO A 62 -1.25 -27.70 4.94
C PRO A 62 -1.67 -28.43 6.22
N GLN A 63 -1.75 -29.76 6.16
CA GLN A 63 -2.12 -30.60 7.32
C GLN A 63 -1.04 -30.55 8.39
N ARG A 64 -1.38 -30.03 9.57
CA ARG A 64 -0.51 -29.95 10.76
C ARG A 64 -1.33 -29.83 12.03
N LYS A 65 -0.75 -30.13 13.19
CA LYS A 65 -1.41 -29.98 14.50
C LYS A 65 -1.69 -28.50 14.84
N HIS A 66 -0.69 -27.64 14.66
CA HIS A 66 -0.77 -26.19 14.85
C HIS A 66 0.44 -25.52 14.18
N GLY A 67 0.42 -24.18 14.05
CA GLY A 67 1.59 -23.40 13.65
C GLY A 67 2.59 -23.19 14.79
N VAL A 68 3.74 -22.60 14.46
CA VAL A 68 4.72 -22.07 15.43
C VAL A 68 4.94 -20.60 15.06
N ILE A 69 4.15 -19.73 15.67
CA ILE A 69 4.28 -18.28 15.50
C ILE A 69 5.39 -17.82 16.45
N PRO A 70 6.31 -16.91 16.03
CA PRO A 70 7.30 -16.34 16.94
C PRO A 70 6.64 -15.73 18.19
N LEU A 71 7.21 -16.01 19.36
CA LEU A 71 6.79 -15.45 20.66
C LEU A 71 7.57 -14.18 20.99
#